data_AF-A0A7X9S2K6-F1
#
_entry.id   AF-A0A7X9S2K6-F1
#
_cell.length_a   1.000
_cell.length_b   1.000
_cell.length_c   1.000
_cell.angle_alpha   90.00
_cell.angle_beta   90.00
_cell.angle_gamma   90.00
#
_symmetry.space_group_name_H-M   'P 1'
#
loop_
_entity.id
_entity.type
_entity.pdbx_description
1 polymer ?
#
loop_
_entity_poly.entity_id
_entity_poly.type
_entity_poly.pdbx_seq_one_letter_code
_entity_poly.pdbx_strand_id
1 'polypeptide(L)'
;MFLYKIDENNKLNEIKETKFSKERVLQNLCEDNLENIFGLKFVRSEFALGNFRLDTLAFDETTKSFVIIEYKNTSNFSVVDQGYAYLSLMLNNKADFILEYNENCKDTLKRDDIDWSQSRVIFISPSFNNYQRESINFKDLPFELWEVKKFENDTVYFNQIKATKKTESIKTIITDNSEADIVNKEVKVYTEEQHFINSTEEMIELYEKLKEFILGLDDKFELKPKKREIGFAYNNKIMFDILLQKKALKLWLNTKIDTLDDPRNIARDVSNTGHWGNGDYEIQISNDDDIEYIFSLIKQLYNKRK
;
A
#
# COMPACT_ATOMS: atom_id res chain seq x y z
N MET A 1 13.63 19.80 12.20
CA MET A 1 14.48 19.18 11.17
C MET A 1 15.14 20.32 10.44
N PHE A 2 16.47 20.33 10.37
CA PHE A 2 17.20 21.30 9.55
C PHE A 2 17.58 20.59 8.25
N LEU A 3 17.18 21.15 7.11
CA LEU A 3 17.53 20.63 5.79
C LEU A 3 18.44 21.66 5.14
N TYR A 4 19.52 21.21 4.48
CA TYR A 4 20.50 22.11 3.86
C TYR A 4 20.81 21.68 2.42
N LYS A 5 20.97 22.66 1.53
CA LYS A 5 21.62 22.47 0.22
C LYS A 5 23.11 22.71 0.37
N ILE A 6 23.93 21.72 0.01
CA ILE A 6 25.38 21.89 -0.08
C ILE A 6 25.67 22.62 -1.40
N ASP A 7 26.39 23.75 -1.33
CA ASP A 7 26.85 24.45 -2.53
C ASP A 7 28.22 23.95 -3.02
N GLU A 8 28.66 24.49 -4.16
CA GLU A 8 29.94 24.16 -4.80
C GLU A 8 31.18 24.45 -3.91
N ASN A 9 31.03 25.29 -2.89
CA ASN A 9 32.09 25.62 -1.93
C ASN A 9 32.00 24.80 -0.63
N ASN A 10 31.20 23.73 -0.63
CA ASN A 10 30.93 22.88 0.53
C ASN A 10 30.34 23.65 1.73
N LYS A 11 29.57 24.72 1.47
CA LYS A 11 28.81 25.44 2.49
C LYS A 11 27.37 24.98 2.53
N LEU A 12 26.78 25.06 3.73
CA LEU A 12 25.40 24.65 4.00
C LEU A 12 24.47 25.85 3.89
N ASN A 13 23.52 25.78 2.95
CA ASN A 13 22.45 26.76 2.79
C ASN A 13 21.16 26.15 3.32
N GLU A 14 20.60 26.71 4.39
CA GLU A 14 19.37 26.18 5.00
C GLU A 14 18.21 26.25 4.00
N ILE A 15 17.46 25.15 3.90
CA ILE A 15 16.24 25.03 3.12
C ILE A 15 15.06 25.12 4.08
N LYS A 16 14.25 26.16 3.93
CA LYS A 16 13.09 26.39 4.79
C LYS A 16 11.85 25.61 4.33
N GLU A 17 11.09 25.12 5.30
CA GLU A 17 9.76 24.55 5.08
C GLU A 17 8.77 25.67 4.71
N THR A 18 7.96 25.45 3.69
CA THR A 18 6.88 26.34 3.25
C THR A 18 5.54 25.60 3.33
N LYS A 19 4.45 26.35 3.56
CA LYS A 19 3.11 25.77 3.67
C LYS A 19 2.43 25.69 2.30
N PHE A 20 1.60 24.68 2.11
CA PHE A 20 0.61 24.69 1.03
C PHE A 20 -0.39 25.83 1.27
N SER A 21 -0.67 26.61 0.23
CA SER A 21 -1.58 27.75 0.33
C SER A 21 -3.03 27.33 0.53
N LYS A 22 -3.43 26.20 -0.07
CA LYS A 22 -4.77 25.61 0.00
C LYS A 22 -4.69 24.09 -0.10
N GLU A 23 -5.66 23.42 0.50
CA GLU A 23 -5.80 21.96 0.47
C GLU A 23 -5.88 21.45 -0.97
N ARG A 24 -6.62 22.16 -1.82
CA ARG A 24 -6.71 21.86 -3.25
C ARG A 24 -5.37 21.86 -4.00
N VAL A 25 -4.39 22.65 -3.56
CA VAL A 25 -3.04 22.65 -4.18
C VAL A 25 -2.29 21.37 -3.84
N LEU A 26 -2.41 20.90 -2.60
CA LEU A 26 -1.85 19.61 -2.18
C LEU A 26 -2.55 18.45 -2.91
N GLN A 27 -3.87 18.49 -2.98
CA GLN A 27 -4.68 17.49 -3.68
C GLN A 27 -4.27 17.37 -5.15
N ASN A 28 -4.26 18.47 -5.91
CA ASN A 28 -3.84 18.45 -7.32
C ASN A 28 -2.44 17.85 -7.49
N LEU A 29 -1.48 18.25 -6.65
CA LEU A 29 -0.11 17.72 -6.70
C LEU A 29 -0.09 16.20 -6.49
N CYS A 30 -0.88 15.69 -5.55
CA CYS A 30 -0.96 14.26 -5.28
C CYS A 30 -1.70 13.49 -6.37
N GLU A 31 -2.82 14.02 -6.88
CA GLU A 31 -3.59 13.43 -7.98
C GLU A 31 -2.73 13.26 -9.24
N ASP A 32 -1.94 14.28 -9.60
CA ASP A 32 -1.04 14.26 -10.76
C ASP A 32 0.13 13.27 -10.60
N ASN A 33 0.42 12.81 -9.38
CA ASN A 33 1.58 11.97 -9.05
C ASN A 33 1.22 10.69 -8.29
N LEU A 34 -0.05 10.28 -8.34
CA LEU A 34 -0.58 9.25 -7.45
C LEU A 34 0.09 7.88 -7.63
N GLU A 35 0.37 7.51 -8.88
CA GLU A 35 1.06 6.27 -9.22
C GLU A 35 2.51 6.28 -8.68
N ASN A 36 3.18 7.43 -8.72
CA ASN A 36 4.56 7.54 -8.26
C ASN A 36 4.64 7.53 -6.73
N ILE A 37 3.76 8.26 -6.05
CA ILE A 37 3.81 8.41 -4.60
C ILE A 37 3.26 7.15 -3.91
N PHE A 38 2.12 6.63 -4.38
CA PHE A 38 1.37 5.58 -3.68
C PHE A 38 1.23 4.27 -4.46
N GLY A 39 1.66 4.21 -5.72
CA GLY A 39 1.42 3.05 -6.58
C GLY A 39 -0.06 2.88 -6.94
N LEU A 40 -0.85 3.94 -6.87
CA LEU A 40 -2.30 3.90 -7.08
C LEU A 40 -2.69 4.52 -8.43
N LYS A 41 -3.71 3.95 -9.04
CA LYS A 41 -4.35 4.49 -10.25
C LYS A 41 -5.36 5.55 -9.84
N PHE A 42 -5.22 6.75 -10.38
CA PHE A 42 -6.21 7.81 -10.21
C PHE A 42 -7.53 7.41 -10.90
N VAL A 43 -8.66 7.62 -10.22
CA VAL A 43 -10.00 7.37 -10.77
C VAL A 43 -10.75 8.68 -10.94
N ARG A 44 -10.94 9.44 -9.85
CA ARG A 44 -11.75 10.65 -9.87
C ARG A 44 -11.34 11.66 -8.80
N SER A 45 -11.38 12.94 -9.16
CA SER A 45 -11.28 14.06 -8.23
C SER A 45 -12.68 14.53 -7.83
N GLU A 46 -12.87 14.91 -6.57
CA GLU A 46 -14.10 15.47 -6.02
C GLU A 46 -15.32 14.57 -6.28
N PHE A 47 -15.21 13.28 -5.96
CA PHE A 47 -16.29 12.31 -6.18
C PHE A 47 -17.44 12.58 -5.20
N ALA A 48 -18.53 13.16 -5.72
CA ALA A 48 -19.71 13.50 -4.97
C ALA A 48 -20.73 12.37 -5.01
N LEU A 49 -21.16 11.90 -3.83
CA LEU A 49 -22.17 10.86 -3.70
C LEU A 49 -23.06 11.13 -2.48
N GLY A 50 -24.35 11.36 -2.75
CA GLY A 50 -25.30 11.80 -1.73
C GLY A 50 -24.88 13.13 -1.11
N ASN A 51 -24.74 13.16 0.21
CA ASN A 51 -24.30 14.36 0.96
C ASN A 51 -22.78 14.41 1.19
N PHE A 52 -22.03 13.44 0.67
CA PHE A 52 -20.59 13.35 0.84
C PHE A 52 -19.89 13.72 -0.45
N ARG A 53 -18.67 14.24 -0.30
CA ARG A 53 -17.76 14.49 -1.40
C ARG A 53 -16.38 14.00 -0.96
N LEU A 54 -15.87 12.98 -1.64
CA LEU A 54 -14.55 12.45 -1.42
C LEU A 54 -13.55 13.25 -2.25
N ASP A 55 -12.44 13.68 -1.65
CA ASP A 55 -11.46 14.52 -2.36
C ASP A 55 -10.87 13.77 -3.57
N THR A 56 -10.37 12.56 -3.36
CA THR A 56 -9.87 11.71 -4.46
C THR A 56 -10.31 10.27 -4.28
N LEU A 57 -10.86 9.69 -5.35
CA LEU A 57 -11.04 8.26 -5.51
C LEU A 57 -9.89 7.70 -6.35
N ALA A 58 -9.30 6.61 -5.88
CA ALA A 58 -8.23 5.89 -6.53
C ALA A 58 -8.47 4.37 -6.48
N PHE A 59 -7.70 3.62 -7.28
CA PHE A 59 -7.77 2.17 -7.33
C PHE A 59 -6.38 1.56 -7.15
N ASP A 60 -6.29 0.58 -6.27
CA ASP A 60 -5.10 -0.24 -6.06
C ASP A 60 -5.19 -1.47 -6.96
N GLU A 61 -4.46 -1.46 -8.07
CA GLU A 61 -4.46 -2.57 -9.02
C GLU A 61 -3.84 -3.84 -8.44
N THR A 62 -3.05 -3.73 -7.37
CA THR A 62 -2.36 -4.85 -6.74
C THR A 62 -3.31 -5.63 -5.83
N THR A 63 -4.07 -4.93 -5.00
CA THR A 63 -5.07 -5.54 -4.10
C THR A 63 -6.45 -5.64 -4.72
N LYS A 64 -6.64 -5.07 -5.92
CA LYS A 64 -7.94 -4.95 -6.62
C LYS A 64 -8.99 -4.26 -5.75
N SER A 65 -8.61 -3.17 -5.09
CA SER A 65 -9.50 -2.49 -4.14
C SER A 65 -9.51 -0.98 -4.36
N PHE A 66 -10.61 -0.34 -3.95
CA PHE A 66 -10.69 1.12 -3.98
C PHE A 66 -9.94 1.74 -2.80
N VAL A 67 -9.34 2.90 -3.05
CA VAL A 67 -8.65 3.71 -2.06
C VAL A 67 -9.24 5.11 -2.09
N ILE A 68 -9.70 5.58 -0.94
CA ILE A 68 -10.21 6.94 -0.77
C ILE A 68 -9.07 7.77 -0.18
N ILE A 69 -8.82 8.95 -0.73
CA ILE A 69 -7.77 9.84 -0.25
C ILE A 69 -8.40 11.15 0.17
N GLU A 70 -8.12 11.55 1.41
CA GLU A 70 -8.62 12.77 2.03
C GLU A 70 -7.44 13.69 2.35
N TYR A 71 -7.56 14.96 1.95
CA TYR A 71 -6.54 15.96 2.20
C TYR A 71 -6.97 16.87 3.33
N LYS A 72 -5.99 17.31 4.11
CA LYS A 72 -6.22 18.20 5.25
C LYS A 72 -5.14 19.25 5.33
N ASN A 73 -5.56 20.51 5.41
CA ASN A 73 -4.64 21.62 5.67
C ASN A 73 -4.40 21.90 7.17
N THR A 74 -5.15 21.26 8.06
CA THR A 74 -5.06 21.43 9.52
C THR A 74 -5.23 20.09 10.24
N SER A 75 -4.87 20.03 11.52
CA SER A 75 -4.96 18.81 12.34
C SER A 75 -6.22 18.72 13.21
N ASN A 76 -7.29 19.46 12.89
CA ASN A 76 -8.52 19.52 13.71
C ASN A 76 -9.67 18.73 13.05
N PHE A 77 -9.48 17.43 12.89
CA PHE A 77 -10.49 16.52 12.32
C PHE A 77 -10.36 15.12 12.93
N SER A 78 -11.45 14.36 12.90
CA SER A 78 -11.44 12.96 13.35
C SER A 78 -11.13 12.04 12.18
N VAL A 79 -9.92 11.47 12.18
CA VAL A 79 -9.47 10.44 11.22
C VAL A 79 -10.42 9.24 11.25
N VAL A 80 -10.82 8.83 12.46
CA VAL A 80 -11.64 7.63 12.67
C VAL A 80 -13.05 7.84 12.12
N ASP A 81 -13.73 8.92 12.52
CA ASP A 81 -15.12 9.13 12.12
C ASP A 81 -15.25 9.35 10.60
N GLN A 82 -14.37 10.18 10.01
CA GLN A 82 -14.36 10.41 8.56
C GLN A 82 -14.02 9.14 7.79
N GLY A 83 -12.99 8.41 8.23
CA GLY A 83 -12.55 7.20 7.55
C GLY A 83 -13.65 6.13 7.52
N TYR A 84 -14.33 5.92 8.64
CA TYR A 84 -15.46 4.98 8.71
C TYR A 84 -16.67 5.45 7.91
N ALA A 85 -17.01 6.75 7.94
CA ALA A 85 -18.09 7.29 7.14
C ALA A 85 -17.86 7.07 5.63
N TYR A 86 -16.63 7.33 5.15
CA TYR A 86 -16.27 7.15 3.74
C TYR A 86 -16.27 5.67 3.31
N LEU A 87 -15.72 4.77 4.14
CA LEU A 87 -15.77 3.34 3.84
C LEU A 87 -17.22 2.81 3.87
N SER A 88 -18.04 3.25 4.84
CA SER A 88 -19.45 2.89 4.91
C SER A 88 -20.21 3.37 3.67
N LEU A 89 -20.00 4.63 3.25
CA LEU A 89 -20.56 5.18 2.03
C LEU A 89 -20.21 4.31 0.81
N MET A 90 -18.94 3.93 0.66
CA MET A 90 -18.48 3.08 -0.42
C MET A 90 -19.12 1.69 -0.40
N LEU A 91 -19.16 1.04 0.76
CA LEU A 91 -19.71 -0.31 0.90
C LEU A 91 -21.23 -0.37 0.68
N ASN A 92 -21.94 0.71 1.00
CA ASN A 92 -23.37 0.83 0.73
C ASN A 92 -23.68 1.19 -0.73
N ASN A 93 -22.71 1.75 -1.47
CA ASN A 93 -22.90 2.25 -2.83
C ASN A 93 -21.88 1.66 -3.82
N LYS A 94 -21.56 0.36 -3.68
CA LYS A 94 -20.55 -0.33 -4.50
C LYS A 94 -20.73 -0.15 -6.01
N ALA A 95 -21.97 -0.07 -6.48
CA ALA A 95 -22.27 0.08 -7.90
C ALA A 95 -21.80 1.43 -8.45
N ASP A 96 -21.99 2.51 -7.69
CA ASP A 96 -21.59 3.87 -8.07
C ASP A 96 -20.06 3.99 -8.18
N PHE A 97 -19.31 3.34 -7.29
CA PHE A 97 -17.85 3.33 -7.34
C PHE A 97 -17.33 2.55 -8.56
N ILE A 98 -17.97 1.42 -8.91
CA ILE A 98 -17.65 0.67 -10.13
C ILE A 98 -17.95 1.51 -11.37
N LEU A 99 -19.10 2.18 -11.39
CA LEU A 99 -19.51 3.05 -12.49
C LEU A 99 -18.48 4.18 -12.68
N GLU A 100 -18.12 4.88 -11.61
CA GLU A 100 -17.15 5.97 -11.66
C GLU A 100 -15.78 5.47 -12.16
N TYR A 101 -15.32 4.29 -11.74
CA TYR A 101 -14.12 3.68 -12.32
C TYR A 101 -14.25 3.47 -13.83
N ASN A 102 -15.34 2.84 -14.27
CA ASN A 102 -15.56 2.50 -15.67
C ASN A 102 -15.75 3.73 -16.58
N GLU A 103 -16.22 4.85 -16.04
CA GLU A 103 -16.38 6.11 -16.79
C GLU A 103 -15.08 6.90 -16.93
N ASN A 104 -14.13 6.75 -15.99
CA ASN A 104 -12.89 7.53 -15.97
C ASN A 104 -11.63 6.70 -16.31
N CYS A 105 -11.71 5.37 -16.34
CA CYS A 105 -10.60 4.47 -16.67
C CYS A 105 -10.82 3.80 -18.03
N LYS A 106 -9.72 3.35 -18.67
CA LYS A 106 -9.77 2.61 -19.95
C LYS A 106 -10.29 1.18 -19.78
N ASP A 107 -9.91 0.54 -18.69
CA ASP A 107 -10.32 -0.81 -18.36
C ASP A 107 -11.68 -0.79 -17.64
N THR A 108 -12.46 -1.85 -17.77
CA THR A 108 -13.74 -1.98 -17.06
C THR A 108 -13.63 -3.01 -15.93
N LEU A 109 -14.18 -2.69 -14.78
CA LEU A 109 -14.35 -3.60 -13.64
C LEU A 109 -15.78 -4.10 -13.55
N LYS A 110 -15.91 -5.36 -13.15
CA LYS A 110 -17.13 -5.98 -12.65
C LYS A 110 -17.07 -6.08 -11.14
N ARG A 111 -18.23 -6.34 -10.54
CA ARG A 111 -18.36 -6.48 -9.09
C ARG A 111 -17.42 -7.53 -8.49
N ASP A 112 -17.22 -8.64 -9.18
CA ASP A 112 -16.41 -9.77 -8.70
C ASP A 112 -14.91 -9.57 -8.93
N ASP A 113 -14.53 -8.53 -9.68
CA ASP A 113 -13.12 -8.17 -9.90
C ASP A 113 -12.55 -7.36 -8.72
N ILE A 114 -13.39 -6.95 -7.76
CA ILE A 114 -13.03 -6.03 -6.68
C ILE A 114 -13.01 -6.74 -5.34
N ASP A 115 -11.88 -6.64 -4.65
CA ASP A 115 -11.72 -7.07 -3.27
C ASP A 115 -11.99 -5.93 -2.29
N TRP A 116 -13.27 -5.74 -1.98
CA TRP A 116 -13.73 -4.74 -1.02
C TRP A 116 -13.06 -4.85 0.35
N SER A 117 -12.63 -6.06 0.73
CA SER A 117 -11.99 -6.30 2.03
C SER A 117 -10.64 -5.60 2.19
N GLN A 118 -10.00 -5.23 1.09
CA GLN A 118 -8.70 -4.55 1.07
C GLN A 118 -8.83 -3.05 0.77
N SER A 119 -10.04 -2.50 0.82
CA SER A 119 -10.24 -1.06 0.62
C SER A 119 -9.79 -0.27 1.86
N ARG A 120 -9.26 0.93 1.65
CA ARG A 120 -8.66 1.73 2.73
C ARG A 120 -8.81 3.23 2.49
N VAL A 121 -8.54 4.01 3.53
CA VAL A 121 -8.51 5.48 3.46
C VAL A 121 -7.11 6.00 3.73
N ILE A 122 -6.61 6.89 2.88
CA ILE A 122 -5.34 7.59 3.06
C ILE A 122 -5.64 9.03 3.46
N PHE A 123 -5.17 9.47 4.61
CA PHE A 123 -5.22 10.87 5.01
C PHE A 123 -3.86 11.52 4.75
N ILE A 124 -3.87 12.66 4.06
CA ILE A 124 -2.65 13.41 3.73
C ILE A 124 -2.75 14.81 4.35
N SER A 125 -1.80 15.13 5.22
CA SER A 125 -1.80 16.41 5.95
C SER A 125 -0.38 16.91 6.19
N PRO A 126 -0.13 18.23 6.29
CA PRO A 126 1.15 18.75 6.75
C PRO A 126 1.53 18.31 8.17
N SER A 127 0.53 18.01 9.01
CA SER A 127 0.76 17.51 10.36
C SER A 127 -0.45 16.76 10.91
N PHE A 128 -0.16 15.83 11.83
CA PHE A 128 -1.15 15.14 12.65
C PHE A 128 -0.91 15.39 14.14
N ASN A 129 -1.98 15.57 14.89
CA ASN A 129 -1.94 15.68 16.34
C ASN A 129 -1.71 14.30 16.99
N ASN A 130 -1.43 14.26 18.29
CA ASN A 130 -1.13 13.00 18.98
C ASN A 130 -2.30 12.01 18.92
N TYR A 131 -3.55 12.46 19.10
CA TYR A 131 -4.71 11.56 19.02
C TYR A 131 -4.85 10.89 17.65
N GLN A 132 -4.62 11.63 16.58
CA GLN A 132 -4.64 11.11 15.22
C GLN A 132 -3.51 10.08 15.01
N ARG A 133 -2.30 10.37 15.50
CA ARG A 133 -1.17 9.42 15.43
C ARG A 133 -1.40 8.17 16.26
N GLU A 134 -2.04 8.29 17.43
CA GLU A 134 -2.36 7.14 18.26
C GLU A 134 -3.46 6.26 17.64
N SER A 135 -4.34 6.83 16.81
CA SER A 135 -5.41 6.05 16.17
C SER A 135 -4.87 4.93 15.29
N ILE A 136 -3.79 5.14 14.54
CA ILE A 136 -3.23 4.09 13.66
C ILE A 136 -2.61 2.90 14.41
N ASN A 137 -2.45 2.97 15.74
CA ASN A 137 -1.95 1.85 16.52
C ASN A 137 -3.00 0.72 16.66
N PHE A 138 -4.29 1.00 16.41
CA PHE A 138 -5.32 -0.04 16.38
C PHE A 138 -5.07 -1.03 15.25
N LYS A 139 -4.93 -2.32 15.59
CA LYS A 139 -4.52 -3.37 14.65
C LYS A 139 -5.46 -3.62 13.46
N ASP A 140 -6.72 -3.23 13.58
CA ASP A 140 -7.77 -3.48 12.58
C ASP A 140 -8.20 -2.19 11.85
N LEU A 141 -7.44 -1.10 11.97
CA LEU A 141 -7.79 0.18 11.36
C LEU A 141 -7.31 0.27 9.91
N PRO A 142 -8.22 0.34 8.91
CA PRO A 142 -7.85 0.32 7.49
C PRO A 142 -7.46 1.72 6.98
N PHE A 143 -6.68 2.47 7.75
CA PHE A 143 -6.30 3.85 7.44
C PHE A 143 -4.78 4.02 7.37
N GLU A 144 -4.34 4.90 6.48
CA GLU A 144 -2.96 5.37 6.40
C GLU A 144 -2.89 6.86 6.67
N LEU A 145 -1.86 7.30 7.40
CA LEU A 145 -1.59 8.71 7.61
C LEU A 145 -0.27 9.07 6.94
N TRP A 146 -0.29 10.09 6.09
CA TRP A 146 0.86 10.57 5.35
C TRP A 146 1.11 12.05 5.63
N GLU A 147 2.26 12.34 6.22
CA GLU A 147 2.73 13.71 6.41
C GLU A 147 3.39 14.23 5.14
N VAL A 148 3.01 15.43 4.74
CA VAL A 148 3.56 16.11 3.56
C VAL A 148 4.19 17.44 3.92
N LYS A 149 5.44 17.66 3.49
CA LYS A 149 6.16 18.91 3.72
C LYS A 149 6.65 19.48 2.40
N LYS A 150 6.39 20.77 2.17
CA LYS A 150 6.93 21.50 1.02
C LYS A 150 8.09 22.37 1.49
N PHE A 151 9.09 22.57 0.64
CA PHE A 151 10.26 23.40 0.92
C PHE A 151 10.41 24.51 -0.11
N GLU A 152 11.19 25.55 0.23
CA GLU A 152 11.37 26.74 -0.62
C GLU A 152 12.15 26.48 -1.93
N ASN A 153 12.82 25.33 -2.04
CA ASN A 153 13.56 24.91 -3.23
C ASN A 153 12.76 23.95 -4.14
N ASP A 154 11.43 24.06 -4.10
CA ASP A 154 10.50 23.24 -4.89
C ASP A 154 10.62 21.72 -4.64
N THR A 155 11.06 21.33 -3.44
CA THR A 155 11.04 19.93 -3.01
C THR A 155 9.82 19.65 -2.13
N VAL A 156 9.33 18.41 -2.20
CA VAL A 156 8.24 17.90 -1.37
C VAL A 156 8.67 16.57 -0.76
N TYR A 157 8.41 16.41 0.53
CA TYR A 157 8.67 15.21 1.30
C TYR A 157 7.35 14.58 1.73
N PHE A 158 7.21 13.29 1.49
CA PHE A 158 6.10 12.46 1.95
C PHE A 158 6.63 11.45 2.97
N ASN A 159 5.91 11.31 4.07
CA ASN A 159 6.26 10.40 5.15
C ASN A 159 5.04 9.68 5.68
N GLN A 160 4.99 8.36 5.51
CA GLN A 160 3.97 7.56 6.15
C GLN A 160 4.23 7.48 7.65
N ILE A 161 3.23 7.83 8.45
CA ILE A 161 3.26 7.56 9.89
C ILE A 161 2.94 6.07 10.06
N LYS A 162 3.92 5.32 10.53
CA LYS A 162 3.78 3.89 10.83
C LYS A 162 3.31 3.70 12.27
N ALA A 163 2.51 2.66 12.49
CA ALA A 163 2.12 2.27 13.83
C ALA A 163 3.37 1.90 14.63
N THR A 164 3.51 2.46 15.83
CA THR A 164 4.67 2.18 16.69
C THR A 164 4.42 0.97 17.58
N LYS A 165 3.14 0.62 17.78
CA LYS A 165 2.66 -0.53 18.56
C LYS A 165 1.38 -1.03 17.91
N LYS A 166 1.22 -2.35 17.77
CA LYS A 166 -0.10 -2.95 17.48
C LYS A 166 -0.83 -3.10 18.81
N THR A 167 -1.88 -2.31 19.03
CA THR A 167 -2.69 -2.32 20.26
C THR A 167 -3.99 -3.11 20.05
N GLU A 168 -4.95 -2.96 20.97
CA GLU A 168 -6.25 -3.63 20.92
C GLU A 168 -7.02 -3.36 19.61
N SER A 169 -8.10 -4.12 19.40
CA SER A 169 -8.98 -3.89 18.24
C SER A 169 -9.76 -2.59 18.43
N ILE A 170 -9.89 -1.78 17.38
CA ILE A 170 -10.77 -0.59 17.39
C ILE A 170 -12.22 -0.92 17.80
N LYS A 171 -12.64 -2.17 17.60
CA LYS A 171 -13.97 -2.69 17.98
C LYS A 171 -14.24 -2.63 19.49
N THR A 172 -13.22 -2.53 20.34
CA THR A 172 -13.43 -2.40 21.79
C THR A 172 -13.89 -1.00 22.19
N ILE A 173 -13.71 -0.01 21.31
CA ILE A 173 -14.02 1.41 21.58
C ILE A 173 -15.24 1.86 20.77
N ILE A 174 -15.38 1.38 19.52
CA ILE A 174 -16.54 1.68 18.69
C ILE A 174 -17.66 0.68 19.04
N THR A 175 -18.46 1.02 20.05
CA THR A 175 -19.69 0.29 20.41
C THR A 175 -20.91 0.95 19.77
N ASP A 176 -21.74 0.17 19.08
CA ASP A 176 -23.08 0.54 18.59
C ASP A 176 -23.16 1.64 17.50
N ASN A 177 -22.40 1.49 16.39
CA ASN A 177 -22.64 2.25 15.15
C ASN A 177 -22.82 1.30 13.95
N SER A 178 -23.98 1.35 13.30
CA SER A 178 -24.31 0.51 12.13
C SER A 178 -23.34 0.71 10.96
N GLU A 179 -22.76 1.90 10.80
CA GLU A 179 -21.76 2.19 9.78
C GLU A 179 -20.45 1.46 10.07
N ALA A 180 -20.00 1.49 11.32
CA ALA A 180 -18.78 0.83 11.75
C ALA A 180 -18.88 -0.70 11.62
N ASP A 181 -20.07 -1.27 11.88
CA ASP A 181 -20.30 -2.71 11.74
C ASP A 181 -20.15 -3.19 10.30
N ILE A 182 -20.70 -2.44 9.33
CA ILE A 182 -20.58 -2.76 7.90
C ILE A 182 -19.11 -2.77 7.49
N VAL A 183 -18.37 -1.72 7.87
CA VAL A 183 -16.94 -1.58 7.56
C VAL A 183 -16.13 -2.69 8.22
N ASN A 184 -16.32 -2.92 9.52
CA ASN A 184 -15.59 -3.94 10.28
C ASN A 184 -15.88 -5.37 9.81
N LYS A 185 -17.05 -5.61 9.22
CA LYS A 185 -17.44 -6.89 8.64
C LYS A 185 -16.76 -7.13 7.29
N GLU A 186 -16.76 -6.15 6.41
CA GLU A 186 -16.24 -6.30 5.05
C GLU A 186 -14.73 -6.04 4.97
N VAL A 187 -14.27 -4.89 5.47
CA VAL A 187 -12.87 -4.44 5.39
C VAL A 187 -12.03 -5.16 6.44
N LYS A 188 -10.82 -5.56 6.04
CA LYS A 188 -9.87 -6.34 6.83
C LYS A 188 -8.48 -5.73 6.69
N VAL A 189 -7.80 -5.60 7.83
CA VAL A 189 -6.36 -5.36 7.86
C VAL A 189 -5.68 -6.72 8.00
N TYR A 190 -4.90 -7.07 6.99
CA TYR A 190 -4.15 -8.33 6.97
C TYR A 190 -2.81 -8.15 7.69
N THR A 191 -2.38 -9.19 8.37
CA THR A 191 -1.09 -9.19 9.05
C THR A 191 -0.26 -10.37 8.58
N GLU A 192 1.07 -10.21 8.60
CA GLU A 192 2.02 -11.27 8.25
C GLU A 192 1.71 -12.58 9.00
N GLU A 193 1.41 -12.48 10.30
CA GLU A 193 1.19 -13.63 11.16
C GLU A 193 -0.04 -14.46 10.76
N GLN A 194 -1.03 -13.84 10.09
CA GLN A 194 -2.22 -14.56 9.59
C GLN A 194 -1.87 -15.57 8.49
N HIS A 195 -0.80 -15.32 7.72
CA HIS A 195 -0.36 -16.22 6.65
C HIS A 195 0.38 -17.46 7.20
N PHE A 196 0.75 -17.46 8.48
CA PHE A 196 1.46 -18.59 9.11
C PHE A 196 0.51 -19.69 9.57
N ILE A 197 -0.78 -19.38 9.79
CA ILE A 197 -1.77 -20.28 10.42
C ILE A 197 -1.89 -21.64 9.72
N ASN A 198 -1.71 -21.69 8.40
CA ASN A 198 -1.85 -22.92 7.59
C ASN A 198 -0.52 -23.47 7.06
N SER A 199 0.60 -23.00 7.61
CA SER A 199 1.95 -23.30 7.15
C SER A 199 2.69 -24.17 8.17
N THR A 200 3.65 -24.98 7.72
CA THR A 200 4.52 -25.75 8.62
C THR A 200 5.66 -24.87 9.13
N GLU A 201 6.29 -25.24 10.24
CA GLU A 201 7.47 -24.55 10.79
C GLU A 201 8.57 -24.41 9.73
N GLU A 202 8.86 -25.49 8.99
CA GLU A 202 9.82 -25.48 7.87
C GLU A 202 9.52 -24.42 6.80
N MET A 203 8.25 -24.23 6.44
CA MET A 203 7.86 -23.21 5.44
C MET A 203 7.93 -21.80 6.01
N ILE A 204 7.65 -21.63 7.30
CA ILE A 204 7.81 -20.34 7.99
C ILE A 204 9.30 -19.98 8.06
N GLU A 205 10.18 -20.91 8.39
CA GLU A 205 11.64 -20.69 8.38
C GLU A 205 12.17 -20.31 6.99
N LEU A 206 11.71 -21.00 5.95
CA LEU A 206 12.07 -20.67 4.57
C LEU A 206 11.55 -19.28 4.15
N TYR A 207 10.34 -18.91 4.59
CA TYR A 207 9.80 -17.58 4.37
C TYR A 207 10.63 -16.50 5.08
N GLU A 208 11.00 -16.71 6.34
CA GLU A 208 11.84 -15.76 7.09
C GLU A 208 13.21 -15.58 6.43
N LYS A 209 13.84 -16.65 5.91
CA LYS A 209 15.08 -16.54 5.11
C LYS A 209 14.91 -15.63 3.89
N LEU A 210 13.82 -15.78 3.13
CA LEU A 210 13.53 -14.94 1.96
C LEU A 210 13.25 -13.49 2.38
N LYS A 211 12.47 -13.31 3.45
CA LYS A 211 12.13 -11.99 3.99
C LYS A 211 13.36 -11.24 4.46
N GLU A 212 14.21 -11.85 5.28
CA GLU A 212 15.45 -11.25 5.76
C GLU A 212 16.35 -10.84 4.60
N PHE A 213 16.46 -11.70 3.58
CA PHE A 213 17.23 -11.39 2.40
C PHE A 213 16.67 -10.19 1.63
N ILE A 214 15.36 -10.18 1.32
CA ILE A 214 14.72 -9.10 0.56
C ILE A 214 14.79 -7.77 1.32
N LEU A 215 14.46 -7.76 2.61
CA LEU A 215 14.53 -6.55 3.45
C LEU A 215 15.98 -6.08 3.66
N GLY A 216 16.96 -7.00 3.58
CA GLY A 216 18.38 -6.69 3.65
C GLY A 216 18.96 -6.07 2.37
N LEU A 217 18.22 -6.02 1.26
CA LEU A 217 18.70 -5.41 0.01
C LEU A 217 18.75 -3.88 0.07
N ASP A 218 17.76 -3.26 0.71
CA ASP A 218 17.57 -1.80 0.74
C ASP A 218 16.60 -1.42 1.87
N ASP A 219 16.84 -0.30 2.56
CA ASP A 219 16.00 0.16 3.68
C ASP A 219 14.62 0.66 3.24
N LYS A 220 14.42 0.86 1.93
CA LYS A 220 13.15 1.27 1.33
C LYS A 220 12.20 0.10 1.05
N PHE A 221 12.59 -1.14 1.36
CA PHE A 221 11.68 -2.27 1.26
C PHE A 221 10.67 -2.27 2.42
N GLU A 222 9.40 -2.45 2.09
CA GLU A 222 8.31 -2.59 3.06
C GLU A 222 7.51 -3.86 2.83
N LEU A 223 7.15 -4.54 3.91
CA LEU A 223 6.16 -5.61 3.88
C LEU A 223 4.74 -5.03 3.72
N LYS A 224 3.96 -5.64 2.82
CA LYS A 224 2.55 -5.34 2.56
C LYS A 224 1.75 -6.64 2.59
N PRO A 225 1.32 -7.10 3.79
CA PRO A 225 0.42 -8.25 3.89
C PRO A 225 -0.91 -7.95 3.19
N LYS A 226 -1.36 -8.89 2.37
CA LYS A 226 -2.62 -8.82 1.61
C LYS A 226 -3.50 -9.99 2.02
N LYS A 227 -4.63 -10.16 1.34
CA LYS A 227 -5.57 -11.23 1.67
C LYS A 227 -5.03 -12.65 1.54
N ARG A 228 -4.18 -12.95 0.55
CA ARG A 228 -3.67 -14.32 0.32
C ARG A 228 -2.17 -14.41 0.53
N GLU A 229 -1.46 -13.37 0.13
CA GLU A 229 -0.02 -13.31 -0.04
C GLU A 229 0.58 -12.10 0.67
N ILE A 230 1.90 -12.10 0.81
CA ILE A 230 2.66 -11.00 1.40
C ILE A 230 3.49 -10.35 0.31
N GLY A 231 3.21 -9.08 0.02
CA GLY A 231 3.97 -8.29 -0.92
C GLY A 231 5.20 -7.64 -0.28
N PHE A 232 6.26 -7.49 -1.06
CA PHE A 232 7.47 -6.74 -0.72
C PHE A 232 7.54 -5.53 -1.65
N ALA A 233 7.22 -4.35 -1.11
CA ALA A 233 7.20 -3.10 -1.85
C ALA A 233 8.56 -2.42 -1.81
N TYR A 234 9.09 -2.00 -2.95
CA TYR A 234 10.21 -1.07 -3.06
C TYR A 234 9.67 0.28 -3.53
N ASN A 235 9.86 1.36 -2.76
CA ASN A 235 9.28 2.68 -3.07
C ASN A 235 7.77 2.60 -3.38
N ASN A 236 7.00 1.92 -2.53
CA ASN A 236 5.55 1.71 -2.67
C ASN A 236 5.10 0.86 -3.87
N LYS A 237 6.02 0.29 -4.66
CA LYS A 237 5.69 -0.64 -5.77
C LYS A 237 6.06 -2.07 -5.39
N ILE A 238 5.10 -3.00 -5.47
CA ILE A 238 5.33 -4.41 -5.13
C ILE A 238 6.29 -5.04 -6.13
N MET A 239 7.46 -5.43 -5.66
CA MET A 239 8.50 -6.08 -6.47
C MET A 239 8.46 -7.60 -6.37
N PHE A 240 8.06 -8.12 -5.21
CA PHE A 240 7.94 -9.54 -4.95
C PHE A 240 6.65 -9.83 -4.19
N ASP A 241 6.04 -10.98 -4.43
CA ASP A 241 4.92 -11.49 -3.63
C ASP A 241 5.26 -12.90 -3.16
N ILE A 242 4.99 -13.22 -1.90
CA ILE A 242 5.16 -14.57 -1.34
C ILE A 242 3.84 -15.08 -0.78
N LEU A 243 3.40 -16.23 -1.27
CA LEU A 243 2.29 -16.99 -0.70
C LEU A 243 2.86 -18.21 0.05
N LEU A 244 2.59 -18.29 1.34
CA LEU A 244 2.87 -19.48 2.12
C LEU A 244 1.78 -20.54 1.88
N GLN A 245 2.22 -21.78 1.62
CA GLN A 245 1.34 -22.95 1.54
C GLN A 245 1.86 -24.04 2.48
N LYS A 246 1.05 -25.07 2.71
CA LYS A 246 1.36 -26.14 3.67
C LYS A 246 2.68 -26.89 3.39
N LYS A 247 3.12 -26.97 2.13
CA LYS A 247 4.28 -27.79 1.71
C LYS A 247 5.26 -27.05 0.79
N ALA A 248 4.99 -25.79 0.48
CA ALA A 248 5.82 -24.98 -0.40
C ALA A 248 5.49 -23.50 -0.20
N LEU A 249 6.41 -22.64 -0.61
CA LEU A 249 6.16 -21.23 -0.87
C LEU A 249 5.96 -21.04 -2.38
N LYS A 250 5.13 -20.06 -2.74
CA LYS A 250 5.13 -19.48 -4.08
C LYS A 250 5.71 -18.07 -3.99
N LEU A 251 6.79 -17.85 -4.72
CA LEU A 251 7.40 -16.54 -4.90
C LEU A 251 7.08 -16.05 -6.31
N TRP A 252 6.47 -14.87 -6.42
CA TRP A 252 6.35 -14.18 -7.69
C TRP A 252 7.38 -13.07 -7.79
N LEU A 253 8.08 -13.01 -8.93
CA LEU A 253 8.98 -11.91 -9.27
C LEU A 253 8.22 -10.98 -10.20
N ASN A 254 7.88 -9.78 -9.73
CA ASN A 254 6.88 -8.94 -10.38
C ASN A 254 7.42 -8.18 -11.59
N THR A 255 7.86 -8.89 -12.62
CA THR A 255 8.40 -8.35 -13.87
C THR A 255 7.88 -9.11 -15.08
N LYS A 256 8.07 -8.56 -16.27
CA LYS A 256 7.61 -9.20 -17.52
C LYS A 256 8.45 -10.42 -17.89
N ILE A 257 7.85 -11.37 -18.59
CA ILE A 257 8.59 -12.51 -19.15
C ILE A 257 9.77 -12.02 -20.02
N ASP A 258 10.81 -12.84 -20.18
CA ASP A 258 12.07 -12.53 -20.86
C ASP A 258 12.89 -11.38 -20.26
N THR A 259 12.51 -10.85 -19.09
CA THR A 259 13.31 -9.83 -18.39
C THR A 259 14.28 -10.39 -17.35
N LEU A 260 14.30 -11.68 -17.06
CA LEU A 260 15.25 -12.30 -16.13
C LEU A 260 16.10 -13.33 -16.87
N ASP A 261 17.36 -13.46 -16.44
CA ASP A 261 18.26 -14.52 -16.92
C ASP A 261 18.19 -15.68 -15.94
N ASP A 262 17.36 -16.68 -16.27
CA ASP A 262 17.15 -17.90 -15.48
C ASP A 262 17.61 -19.14 -16.25
N PRO A 263 18.93 -19.40 -16.37
CA PRO A 263 19.46 -20.56 -17.09
C PRO A 263 19.05 -21.91 -16.47
N ARG A 264 18.68 -21.95 -15.19
CA ARG A 264 18.17 -23.16 -14.53
C ARG A 264 16.68 -23.42 -14.78
N ASN A 265 15.97 -22.45 -15.35
CA ASN A 265 14.53 -22.52 -15.66
C ASN A 265 13.67 -22.93 -14.44
N ILE A 266 13.98 -22.40 -13.26
CA ILE A 266 13.16 -22.66 -12.05
C ILE A 266 11.95 -21.73 -11.97
N ALA A 267 12.00 -20.58 -12.64
CA ALA A 267 10.93 -19.60 -12.70
C ALA A 267 9.99 -19.93 -13.86
N ARG A 268 8.76 -20.30 -13.52
CA ARG A 268 7.71 -20.63 -14.47
C ARG A 268 7.07 -19.34 -15.01
N ASP A 269 6.84 -19.32 -16.33
CA ASP A 269 5.99 -18.31 -16.97
C ASP A 269 4.52 -18.50 -16.57
N VAL A 270 3.96 -17.48 -15.94
CA VAL A 270 2.56 -17.39 -15.52
C VAL A 270 1.82 -16.19 -16.13
N SER A 271 2.41 -15.50 -17.13
CA SER A 271 1.85 -14.33 -17.82
C SER A 271 0.43 -14.52 -18.38
N ASN A 272 0.07 -15.76 -18.70
CA ASN A 272 -1.24 -16.17 -19.23
C ASN A 272 -2.06 -17.04 -18.25
N THR A 273 -1.64 -17.12 -16.98
CA THR A 273 -2.28 -17.93 -15.95
C THR A 273 -2.82 -17.02 -14.84
N GLY A 274 -3.99 -17.32 -14.29
CA GLY A 274 -4.47 -16.58 -13.11
C GLY A 274 -3.60 -16.88 -11.88
N HIS A 275 -3.03 -15.85 -11.25
CA HIS A 275 -2.22 -15.94 -10.03
C HIS A 275 -2.39 -14.70 -9.14
N TRP A 276 -1.87 -14.76 -7.91
CA TRP A 276 -1.99 -13.68 -6.93
C TRP A 276 -0.85 -12.65 -6.99
N GLY A 277 0.32 -13.04 -7.51
CA GLY A 277 1.43 -12.11 -7.75
C GLY A 277 1.13 -11.11 -8.87
N ASN A 278 1.98 -10.09 -9.02
CA ASN A 278 1.77 -9.00 -10.00
C ASN A 278 2.67 -9.08 -11.24
N GLY A 279 3.51 -10.11 -11.37
CA GLY A 279 4.28 -10.33 -12.59
C GLY A 279 4.35 -11.77 -13.05
N ASP A 280 5.11 -11.95 -14.11
CA ASP A 280 4.96 -13.07 -15.03
C ASP A 280 5.79 -14.30 -14.62
N TYR A 281 6.63 -14.20 -13.58
CA TYR A 281 7.47 -15.29 -13.08
C TYR A 281 6.97 -15.82 -11.73
N GLU A 282 6.75 -17.14 -11.64
CA GLU A 282 6.43 -17.88 -10.41
C GLU A 282 7.52 -18.91 -10.10
N ILE A 283 8.03 -18.94 -8.86
CA ILE A 283 8.94 -19.96 -8.35
C ILE A 283 8.24 -20.70 -7.22
N GLN A 284 8.21 -22.03 -7.29
CA GLN A 284 7.73 -22.88 -6.21
C GLN A 284 8.92 -23.37 -5.38
N ILE A 285 8.94 -23.07 -4.09
CA ILE A 285 10.07 -23.32 -3.19
C ILE A 285 9.62 -24.28 -2.09
N SER A 286 10.12 -25.52 -2.09
CA SER A 286 9.69 -26.55 -1.12
C SER A 286 10.76 -26.89 -0.08
N ASN A 287 11.98 -26.42 -0.29
CA ASN A 287 13.15 -26.56 0.58
C ASN A 287 14.17 -25.46 0.23
N ASP A 288 15.35 -25.47 0.84
CA ASP A 288 16.39 -24.47 0.62
C ASP A 288 17.49 -24.89 -0.37
N ASP A 289 17.31 -25.98 -1.13
CA ASP A 289 18.33 -26.49 -2.06
C ASP A 289 18.75 -25.45 -3.12
N ASP A 290 17.79 -24.66 -3.62
CA ASP A 290 17.99 -23.63 -4.65
C ASP A 290 17.99 -22.19 -4.09
N ILE A 291 18.04 -22.00 -2.76
CA ILE A 291 17.83 -20.68 -2.14
C ILE A 291 18.81 -19.62 -2.62
N GLU A 292 20.09 -19.95 -2.77
CA GLU A 292 21.13 -19.05 -3.26
C GLU A 292 20.89 -18.62 -4.71
N TYR A 293 20.34 -19.52 -5.52
CA TYR A 293 20.00 -19.21 -6.89
C TYR A 293 18.75 -18.33 -6.97
N ILE A 294 17.74 -18.59 -6.14
CA ILE A 294 16.56 -17.73 -6.00
C ILE A 294 16.97 -16.32 -5.55
N PHE A 295 17.88 -16.21 -4.58
CA PHE A 295 18.48 -14.95 -4.15
C PHE A 295 19.17 -14.20 -5.30
N SER A 296 19.81 -14.92 -6.22
CA SER A 296 20.42 -14.29 -7.41
C SER A 296 19.38 -13.68 -8.36
N LEU A 297 18.23 -14.33 -8.56
CA LEU A 297 17.11 -13.81 -9.36
C LEU A 297 16.44 -12.59 -8.70
N ILE A 298 16.24 -12.65 -7.38
CA ILE A 298 15.74 -11.52 -6.58
C ILE A 298 16.69 -10.31 -6.72
N LYS A 299 18.00 -10.52 -6.54
CA LYS A 299 19.02 -9.47 -6.72
C LYS A 299 19.03 -8.92 -8.14
N GLN A 300 18.85 -9.78 -9.15
CA GLN A 300 18.80 -9.35 -10.54
C GLN A 300 17.62 -8.40 -10.78
N LEU A 301 16.41 -8.75 -10.30
CA LEU A 301 15.24 -7.87 -10.41
C LEU A 301 15.45 -6.55 -9.66
N TYR A 302 15.94 -6.60 -8.42
CA TYR A 302 16.24 -5.41 -7.63
C TYR A 302 17.22 -4.47 -8.38
N ASN A 303 18.33 -4.99 -8.89
CA ASN A 303 19.33 -4.18 -9.61
C ASN A 303 18.80 -3.55 -10.90
N LYS A 304 17.78 -4.13 -11.54
CA LYS A 304 17.15 -3.56 -12.75
C LYS A 304 16.18 -2.42 -12.43
N ARG A 305 15.70 -2.31 -11.19
CA ARG A 305 14.61 -1.40 -10.80
C ARG A 305 15.01 -0.31 -9.79
N LYS A 306 16.20 -0.42 -9.19
CA LYS A 306 16.75 0.61 -8.31
C LYS A 306 17.19 1.87 -9.07
#